data_AF-A0A6B2CXV0-F1
#
_entry.id   AF-A0A6B2CXV0-F1
#
_cell.length_a   1.000
_cell.length_b   1.000
_cell.length_c   1.000
_cell.angle_alpha   90.00
_cell.angle_beta   90.00
_cell.angle_gamma   90.00
#
_symmetry.space_group_name_H-M   'P 1'
#
loop_
_entity.id
_entity.type
_entity.pdbx_description
1 polymer ?
#
loop_
_entity_poly.entity_id
_entity_poly.type
_entity_poly.pdbx_seq_one_letter_code
_entity_poly.pdbx_strand_id
1 'polypeptide(L)'
;MAVINPADKLRFGEDSTPRIYANAKKAAEEAGLELRIAADEVAIGGFYARYVNGAVETPAGRYPAETWQWEALKTLLLNYVANFKKPPDPEDLKALLFAAGLQ
;
A
#
# COMPACT_ATOMS: atom_id res chain seq x y z
N MET A 1 -29.78 -1.00 -27.46
CA MET A 1 -29.19 0.05 -26.61
C MET A 1 -29.52 -0.28 -25.17
N ALA A 2 -28.59 -0.87 -24.43
CA ALA A 2 -28.82 -1.28 -23.04
C ALA A 2 -28.59 -0.08 -22.11
N VAL A 3 -29.67 0.36 -21.48
CA VAL A 3 -29.69 1.41 -20.45
C VAL A 3 -29.00 0.85 -19.21
N ILE A 4 -27.86 1.44 -18.84
CA ILE A 4 -27.12 1.06 -17.63
C ILE A 4 -27.99 1.42 -16.42
N ASN A 5 -28.40 0.40 -15.68
CA ASN A 5 -29.22 0.53 -14.49
C ASN A 5 -28.41 1.23 -13.37
N PRO A 6 -28.93 2.29 -12.71
CA PRO A 6 -28.19 2.98 -11.66
C PRO A 6 -27.92 2.12 -10.41
N ALA A 7 -28.61 0.98 -10.25
CA ALA A 7 -28.32 -0.03 -9.23
C ALA A 7 -27.07 -0.88 -9.54
N ASP A 8 -26.57 -0.88 -10.77
CA ASP A 8 -25.38 -1.65 -11.17
C ASP A 8 -24.06 -0.92 -10.85
N LYS A 9 -24.10 0.40 -10.64
CA LYS A 9 -22.93 1.17 -10.20
C LYS A 9 -22.48 0.84 -8.77
N LEU A 10 -23.36 0.28 -7.94
CA LEU A 10 -23.02 -0.17 -6.58
C LEU A 10 -22.32 -1.54 -6.56
N ARG A 11 -22.36 -2.30 -7.66
CA ARG A 11 -21.67 -3.60 -7.77
C ARG A 11 -20.19 -3.47 -8.18
N PHE A 12 -19.81 -2.34 -8.76
CA PHE A 12 -18.42 -2.01 -9.11
C PHE A 12 -17.70 -1.17 -8.05
N GLY A 13 -18.41 -0.72 -7.01
CA GLY A 13 -17.81 -0.20 -5.78
C GLY A 13 -17.38 -1.35 -4.87
N GLU A 14 -16.81 -2.40 -5.43
CA GLU A 14 -16.19 -3.45 -4.64
C GLU A 14 -14.98 -2.81 -4.00
N ASP A 15 -15.09 -2.52 -2.71
CA ASP A 15 -14.01 -2.02 -1.87
C ASP A 15 -12.79 -2.91 -2.15
N SER A 16 -11.92 -2.44 -3.05
CA SER A 16 -10.86 -3.28 -3.61
C SER A 16 -9.68 -3.34 -2.64
N THR A 17 -9.73 -2.52 -1.59
CA THR A 17 -8.83 -2.49 -0.46
C THR A 17 -8.62 -3.90 0.12
N PRO A 18 -9.64 -4.63 0.62
CA PRO A 18 -9.48 -6.01 1.12
C PRO A 18 -8.89 -6.99 0.08
N ARG A 19 -9.21 -6.83 -1.21
CA ARG A 19 -8.66 -7.67 -2.26
C ARG A 19 -7.19 -7.38 -2.53
N ILE A 20 -6.77 -6.12 -2.49
CA ILE A 20 -5.37 -5.70 -2.60
C ILE A 20 -4.58 -6.25 -1.41
N TYR A 21 -5.12 -6.18 -0.19
CA TYR A 21 -4.50 -6.79 0.99
C TYR A 21 -4.32 -8.31 0.83
N ALA A 22 -5.37 -9.02 0.43
CA ALA A 22 -5.32 -10.47 0.24
C ALA A 22 -4.33 -10.89 -0.87
N ASN A 23 -4.31 -10.15 -1.98
CA ASN A 23 -3.39 -10.40 -3.08
C ASN A 23 -1.94 -10.08 -2.71
N ALA A 24 -1.70 -8.96 -2.03
CA ALA A 24 -0.36 -8.58 -1.56
C ALA A 24 0.17 -9.61 -0.56
N LYS A 25 -0.68 -10.07 0.37
CA LYS A 25 -0.32 -11.13 1.32
C LYS A 25 0.05 -12.42 0.60
N LYS A 26 -0.81 -12.88 -0.31
CA LYS A 26 -0.55 -14.09 -1.09
C LYS A 26 0.73 -13.97 -1.92
N ALA A 27 0.95 -12.82 -2.57
CA ALA A 27 2.15 -12.56 -3.37
C ALA A 27 3.43 -12.54 -2.52
N ALA A 28 3.37 -11.96 -1.31
CA ALA A 28 4.47 -11.98 -0.36
C ALA A 28 4.76 -13.42 0.11
N GLU A 29 3.73 -14.18 0.48
CA GLU A 29 3.87 -15.59 0.87
C GLU A 29 4.48 -16.45 -0.26
N GLU A 30 4.04 -16.25 -1.52
CA GLU A 30 4.61 -16.94 -2.69
C GLU A 30 6.09 -16.60 -2.93
N ALA A 31 6.53 -15.40 -2.55
CA ALA A 31 7.92 -14.98 -2.63
C ALA A 31 8.76 -15.36 -1.40
N GLY A 32 8.16 -16.01 -0.40
CA GLY A 32 8.83 -16.31 0.87
C GLY A 32 9.09 -15.06 1.72
N LEU A 33 8.32 -13.99 1.50
CA LEU A 33 8.41 -12.73 2.22
C LEU A 33 7.34 -12.66 3.29
N GLU A 34 7.73 -12.21 4.49
CA GLU A 34 6.79 -11.96 5.56
C GLU A 34 6.18 -10.56 5.40
N LEU A 35 4.88 -10.49 5.09
CA LEU A 35 4.11 -9.25 5.03
C LEU A 35 3.36 -9.05 6.36
N ARG A 36 3.70 -8.00 7.09
CA ARG A 36 3.01 -7.56 8.31
C ARG A 36 2.35 -6.21 8.05
N ILE A 37 1.08 -6.09 8.40
CA ILE A 37 0.30 -4.88 8.21
C ILE A 37 -0.44 -4.62 9.51
N ALA A 38 -0.17 -3.46 10.10
CA ALA A 38 -0.88 -2.90 11.24
C ALA A 38 -1.54 -1.57 10.84
N ALA A 39 -2.25 -0.94 11.77
CA ALA A 39 -2.88 0.36 11.53
C ALA A 39 -1.85 1.43 11.14
N ASP A 40 -0.74 1.45 11.89
CA ASP A 40 0.36 2.41 11.84
C ASP A 40 1.68 1.82 11.33
N GLU A 41 1.73 0.54 10.93
CA GLU A 41 2.96 -0.09 10.47
C GLU A 41 2.71 -0.98 9.23
N VAL A 42 3.68 -1.01 8.32
CA VAL A 42 3.78 -2.01 7.23
C VAL A 42 5.22 -2.51 7.19
N ALA A 43 5.40 -3.82 7.28
CA ALA A 43 6.69 -4.47 7.10
C ALA A 43 6.61 -5.57 6.04
N ILE A 44 7.62 -5.64 5.17
CA ILE A 44 7.71 -6.58 4.06
C ILE A 44 9.13 -7.14 4.03
N GLY A 45 9.32 -8.37 4.52
CA GLY A 45 10.66 -8.96 4.64
C GLY A 45 11.60 -8.09 5.48
N GLY A 46 12.64 -7.52 4.86
CA GLY A 46 13.58 -6.60 5.52
C GLY A 46 13.19 -5.11 5.48
N PHE A 47 12.11 -4.75 4.78
CA PHE A 47 11.62 -3.37 4.68
C PHE A 47 10.57 -3.08 5.76
N TYR A 48 10.56 -1.85 6.28
CA TYR A 48 9.53 -1.37 7.20
C TYR A 48 9.12 0.08 6.88
N ALA A 49 7.87 0.42 7.15
CA ALA A 49 7.35 1.78 7.15
C ALA A 49 6.38 1.92 8.33
N ARG A 50 6.51 2.99 9.11
CA ARG A 50 5.62 3.25 10.27
C ARG A 50 5.13 4.68 10.26
N TYR A 51 3.87 4.90 10.65
CA TYR A 51 3.27 6.21 10.81
C TYR A 51 3.17 6.58 12.28
N VAL A 52 3.94 7.58 12.70
CA VAL A 52 4.01 7.98 14.10
C VAL A 52 4.20 9.49 14.23
N ASN A 53 3.40 10.10 15.11
CA ASN A 53 3.43 11.54 15.38
C ASN A 53 3.34 12.41 14.09
N GLY A 54 2.43 12.07 13.16
CA GLY A 54 2.23 12.84 11.92
C GLY A 54 3.39 12.74 10.94
N ALA A 55 4.10 11.62 10.94
CA ALA A 55 5.21 11.37 10.02
C ALA A 55 5.30 9.89 9.69
N VAL A 56 5.69 9.58 8.45
CA VAL A 56 6.08 8.23 8.03
C VAL A 56 7.58 8.07 8.22
N GLU A 57 7.98 7.09 9.01
CA GLU A 57 9.37 6.65 9.15
C GLU A 57 9.62 5.41 8.31
N THR A 58 10.70 5.45 7.55
CA THR A 58 11.19 4.40 6.67
C THR A 58 12.71 4.25 6.85
N PRO A 59 13.34 3.20 6.30
CA PRO A 59 14.79 3.10 6.21
C PRO A 59 15.48 4.31 5.54
N ALA A 60 14.77 5.02 4.65
CA ALA A 60 15.30 6.20 3.96
C ALA A 60 15.25 7.48 4.81
N GLY A 61 14.44 7.50 5.87
CA GLY A 61 14.27 8.66 6.73
C GLY A 61 12.84 8.83 7.23
N ARG A 62 12.60 9.99 7.85
CA ARG A 62 11.32 10.40 8.41
C ARG A 62 10.72 11.54 7.58
N TYR A 63 9.49 11.34 7.11
CA TYR A 63 8.78 12.27 6.23
C TYR A 63 7.51 12.74 6.92
N PRO A 64 7.27 14.06 7.06
CA PRO A 64 6.01 14.56 7.59
C PRO A 64 4.86 14.10 6.70
N ALA A 65 3.79 13.61 7.33
CA ALA A 65 2.71 12.92 6.64
C ALA A 65 1.39 13.16 7.35
N GLU A 66 0.32 13.32 6.58
CA GLU A 66 -1.03 13.25 7.12
C GLU A 66 -1.55 11.80 7.10
N THR A 67 -2.59 11.52 7.88
CA THR A 67 -3.18 10.17 7.96
C THR A 67 -3.60 9.63 6.60
N TRP A 68 -4.17 10.49 5.73
CA TRP A 68 -4.58 10.09 4.39
C TRP A 68 -3.38 9.77 3.47
N GLN A 69 -2.25 10.45 3.65
CA GLN A 69 -1.01 10.17 2.91
C GLN A 69 -0.42 8.82 3.34
N TRP A 70 -0.51 8.50 4.64
CA TRP A 70 -0.15 7.17 5.14
C TRP A 70 -1.04 6.07 4.53
N GLU A 71 -2.35 6.26 4.48
CA GLU A 71 -3.26 5.29 3.87
C GLU A 71 -3.01 5.11 2.36
N ALA A 72 -2.70 6.20 1.66
CA ALA A 72 -2.27 6.16 0.26
C ALA A 72 -0.98 5.37 0.09
N LEU A 73 0.04 5.64 0.93
CA LEU A 73 1.31 4.92 0.91
C LEU A 73 1.13 3.42 1.17
N LYS A 74 0.31 3.04 2.17
CA LYS A 74 -0.01 1.63 2.44
C LYS A 74 -0.57 0.95 1.19
N THR A 75 -1.54 1.58 0.54
CA THR A 75 -2.17 1.04 -0.67
C THR A 75 -1.16 0.87 -1.80
N LEU A 76 -0.28 1.85 -1.99
CA LEU A 76 0.80 1.81 -3.00
C LEU A 76 1.81 0.70 -2.71
N LEU A 77 2.25 0.55 -1.46
CA LEU A 77 3.18 -0.51 -1.03
C LEU A 77 2.58 -1.90 -1.28
N LEU A 78 1.32 -2.10 -0.93
CA LEU A 78 0.64 -3.38 -1.11
C LEU A 78 0.44 -3.71 -2.58
N ASN A 79 0.06 -2.73 -3.38
CA ASN A 79 -0.03 -2.90 -4.82
C ASN A 79 1.36 -3.23 -5.42
N TYR A 80 2.43 -2.56 -4.98
CA TYR A 80 3.79 -2.88 -5.41
C TYR A 80 4.14 -4.33 -5.09
N VAL A 81 3.93 -4.79 -3.85
CA VAL A 81 4.22 -6.18 -3.45
C VAL A 81 3.36 -7.18 -4.22
N ALA A 82 2.08 -6.88 -4.44
CA ALA A 82 1.19 -7.74 -5.22
C ALA A 82 1.67 -7.94 -6.67
N ASN A 83 2.28 -6.92 -7.28
CA ASN A 83 2.77 -6.97 -8.66
C ASN A 83 4.19 -7.52 -8.79
N PHE A 84 5.11 -7.05 -7.94
CA PHE A 84 6.55 -7.33 -8.06
C PHE A 84 7.02 -8.48 -7.17
N LYS A 85 6.22 -8.86 -6.17
CA LYS A 85 6.54 -9.92 -5.19
C LYS A 85 7.89 -9.72 -4.50
N LYS A 86 8.31 -8.47 -4.32
CA LYS A 86 9.54 -8.06 -3.62
C LYS A 86 9.30 -6.78 -2.83
N PRO A 87 10.08 -6.50 -1.78
CA PRO A 87 10.09 -5.18 -1.14
C PRO A 87 10.54 -4.10 -2.13
N PRO A 88 10.09 -2.85 -1.97
CA PRO A 88 10.55 -1.75 -2.81
C PRO A 88 12.03 -1.46 -2.55
N ASP A 89 12.79 -1.32 -3.64
CA ASP A 89 14.16 -0.82 -3.59
C ASP A 89 14.17 0.69 -3.24
N PRO A 90 15.31 1.28 -2.84
CA PRO A 90 15.38 2.69 -2.42
C PRO A 90 14.85 3.69 -3.47
N GLU A 91 15.00 3.38 -4.77
CA GLU A 91 14.49 4.21 -5.86
C GLU A 91 12.96 4.07 -6.01
N ASP A 92 12.44 2.83 -5.97
CA ASP A 92 11.00 2.57 -5.98
C ASP A 92 10.32 3.19 -4.76
N LEU A 93 10.96 3.12 -3.58
CA LEU A 93 10.47 3.74 -2.36
C LEU A 93 10.30 5.25 -2.53
N LYS A 94 11.29 5.94 -3.14
CA LYS A 94 11.16 7.38 -3.42
C LYS A 94 9.98 7.67 -4.34
N ALA A 95 9.77 6.86 -5.37
CA ALA A 95 8.63 7.01 -6.26
C ALA A 95 7.30 6.78 -5.53
N LEU A 96 7.22 5.78 -4.65
CA LEU A 96 6.03 5.48 -3.84
C LEU A 96 5.74 6.59 -2.81
N LEU A 97 6.77 7.11 -2.13
CA LEU A 97 6.65 8.25 -1.22
C LEU A 97 6.15 9.50 -1.97
N PHE A 98 6.76 9.81 -3.10
CA PHE A 98 6.33 10.93 -3.94
C PHE A 98 4.88 10.78 -4.42
N ALA A 99 4.50 9.57 -4.85
CA ALA A 99 3.13 9.28 -5.26
C ALA A 99 2.12 9.36 -4.10
N ALA A 100 2.56 9.12 -2.86
CA ALA A 100 1.77 9.32 -1.65
C ALA A 100 1.73 10.79 -1.18
N GLY A 101 2.43 11.71 -1.87
CA GLY A 101 2.51 13.12 -1.50
C GLY A 101 3.57 13.45 -0.43
N LEU A 102 4.46 12.50 -0.12
CA LEU A 102 5.53 12.64 0.88
C LEU A 102 6.79 13.18 0.20
N GLN A 103 7.25 14.36 0.63
CA GLN A 103 8.41 15.08 0.08
C GLN A 103 9.29 15.67 1.17
#